data_AF-A0A514EHB9-F1
#
_entry.id   AF-A0A514EHB9-F1
#
_cell.length_a   1.000
_cell.length_b   1.000
_cell.length_c   1.000
_cell.angle_alpha   90.00
_cell.angle_beta   90.00
_cell.angle_gamma   90.00
#
_symmetry.space_group_name_H-M   'P 1'
#
loop_
_entity.id
_entity.type
_entity.pdbx_description
1 polymer ?
#
loop_
_entity_poly.entity_id
_entity_poly.type
_entity_poly.pdbx_seq_one_letter_code
_entity_poly.pdbx_strand_id
1 'polypeptide(L)'
;MKKALQLAASISAAMVLTSCSMTLPVRGNVMNSSETFTGTATGYMDGGGNMTLVTSRGATCKGNFVYVSRRDGEGVFSCDDGRTGPFTFVSTGTRGTGKGDLGGERFIFTFGKQ
;
A
#
# COMPACT_ATOMS: atom_id res chain seq x y z
N MET A 1 52.14 36.30 -9.21
CA MET A 1 51.54 36.50 -7.87
C MET A 1 50.23 37.26 -8.02
N LYS A 2 49.20 36.84 -7.26
CA LYS A 2 47.84 37.45 -7.07
C LYS A 2 46.84 37.09 -8.18
N LYS A 3 45.62 36.59 -7.93
CA LYS A 3 44.88 36.17 -6.72
C LYS A 3 43.78 35.20 -7.22
N ALA A 4 43.56 34.11 -6.51
CA ALA A 4 42.46 33.19 -6.73
C ALA A 4 41.12 33.91 -6.47
N LEU A 5 40.17 33.82 -7.41
CA LEU A 5 38.77 34.18 -7.20
C LEU A 5 37.98 32.88 -7.25
N GLN A 6 37.61 32.39 -6.06
CA GLN A 6 36.83 31.17 -5.90
C GLN A 6 35.42 31.39 -6.46
N LEU A 7 35.04 30.60 -7.46
CA LEU A 7 33.64 30.41 -7.78
C LEU A 7 33.02 29.58 -6.65
N ALA A 8 32.10 30.21 -5.92
CA ALA A 8 31.31 29.57 -4.89
C ALA A 8 30.52 28.39 -5.49
N ALA A 9 30.95 27.18 -5.18
CA ALA A 9 30.16 25.98 -5.40
C ALA A 9 29.01 25.97 -4.38
N SER A 10 27.89 26.58 -4.72
CA SER A 10 26.62 26.40 -4.01
C SER A 10 26.11 24.99 -4.28
N ILE A 11 26.61 24.01 -3.53
CA ILE A 11 26.09 22.64 -3.48
C ILE A 11 24.74 22.72 -2.78
N SER A 12 23.66 22.85 -3.56
CA SER A 12 22.30 22.65 -3.07
C SER A 12 22.18 21.24 -2.52
N ALA A 13 22.21 21.12 -1.19
CA ALA A 13 21.96 19.87 -0.48
C ALA A 13 20.51 19.45 -0.72
N ALA A 14 20.29 18.58 -1.71
CA ALA A 14 19.03 17.89 -1.91
C ALA A 14 18.81 16.94 -0.71
N MET A 15 18.06 17.40 0.30
CA MET A 15 17.59 16.56 1.39
C MET A 15 16.65 15.50 0.79
N VAL A 16 17.17 14.28 0.64
CA VAL A 16 16.36 13.12 0.31
C VAL A 16 15.57 12.77 1.57
N LEU A 17 14.31 13.21 1.64
CA LEU A 17 13.39 12.80 2.70
C LEU A 17 13.11 11.31 2.52
N THR A 18 13.84 10.46 3.23
CA THR A 18 13.51 9.03 3.33
C THR A 18 12.29 8.93 4.22
N SER A 19 11.10 8.88 3.62
CA SER A 19 9.87 8.57 4.36
C SER A 19 10.00 7.15 4.93
N CYS A 20 9.99 7.04 6.26
CA CYS A 20 9.95 5.73 6.89
C CYS A 20 8.66 5.02 6.44
N SER A 21 8.82 3.85 5.85
CA SER A 21 7.72 3.02 5.38
C SER A 21 7.85 1.62 5.97
N MET A 22 6.71 0.94 6.11
CA MET A 22 6.66 -0.45 6.56
C MET A 22 5.87 -1.27 5.56
N THR A 23 6.52 -2.26 4.96
CA THR A 23 5.89 -3.19 4.02
C THR A 23 5.61 -4.53 4.70
N LEU A 24 4.37 -4.98 4.63
CA LEU A 24 3.88 -6.24 5.22
C LEU A 24 3.27 -7.13 4.12
N PRO A 25 3.40 -8.46 4.23
CA PRO A 25 2.78 -9.38 3.28
C PRO A 25 1.25 -9.35 3.45
N VAL A 26 0.52 -9.53 2.36
CA VAL A 26 -0.94 -9.63 2.31
C VAL A 26 -1.35 -10.99 1.77
N ARG A 27 -2.39 -11.58 2.35
CA ARG A 27 -3.06 -12.78 1.84
C ARG A 27 -4.56 -12.67 2.01
N GLY A 28 -5.33 -13.21 1.07
CA GLY A 28 -6.77 -13.26 1.18
C GLY A 28 -7.44 -14.13 0.12
N ASN A 29 -8.76 -14.14 0.18
CA ASN A 29 -9.61 -14.90 -0.74
C ASN A 29 -10.87 -14.12 -1.08
N VAL A 30 -11.35 -14.35 -2.30
CA VAL A 30 -12.67 -13.91 -2.75
C VAL A 30 -13.69 -14.89 -2.19
N MET A 31 -14.81 -14.37 -1.69
CA MET A 31 -15.88 -15.18 -1.13
C MET A 31 -16.71 -15.79 -2.27
N ASN A 32 -17.20 -17.01 -2.06
CA ASN A 32 -17.97 -17.78 -3.04
C ASN A 32 -17.20 -18.15 -4.33
N SER A 33 -15.87 -18.03 -4.34
CA SER A 33 -15.01 -18.51 -5.41
C SER A 33 -13.75 -19.19 -4.85
N SER A 34 -13.00 -19.88 -5.70
CA SER A 34 -11.68 -20.42 -5.37
C SER A 34 -10.55 -19.42 -5.59
N GLU A 35 -10.86 -18.17 -5.91
CA GLU A 35 -9.86 -17.14 -6.15
C GLU A 35 -9.21 -16.69 -4.83
N THR A 36 -7.89 -16.73 -4.81
CA THR A 36 -7.07 -16.20 -3.71
C THR A 36 -6.21 -15.06 -4.23
N PHE A 37 -5.61 -14.30 -3.32
CA PHE A 37 -4.61 -13.31 -3.69
C PHE A 37 -3.51 -13.22 -2.65
N THR A 38 -2.33 -12.84 -3.14
CA THR A 38 -1.15 -12.55 -2.33
C THR A 38 -0.61 -11.18 -2.70
N GLY A 39 0.15 -10.54 -1.82
CA GLY A 39 0.63 -9.20 -2.13
C GLY A 39 1.37 -8.54 -1.00
N THR A 40 1.42 -7.21 -1.05
CA THR A 40 2.06 -6.37 -0.05
C THR A 40 1.20 -5.16 0.30
N ALA A 41 1.32 -4.71 1.54
CA ALA A 41 0.77 -3.46 2.03
C ALA A 41 1.92 -2.63 2.59
N THR A 42 2.11 -1.41 2.06
CA THR A 42 3.12 -0.46 2.51
C THR A 42 2.44 0.71 3.19
N GLY A 43 2.63 0.86 4.49
CA GLY A 43 2.18 2.03 5.26
C GLY A 43 3.27 3.08 5.40
N TYR A 44 2.88 4.35 5.42
CA TYR A 44 3.75 5.51 5.59
C TYR A 44 3.41 6.27 6.87
N MET A 45 4.32 7.15 7.32
CA MET A 45 4.13 7.96 8.53
C MET A 45 3.08 9.08 8.38
N ASP A 46 2.64 9.37 7.17
CA ASP A 46 1.64 10.39 6.85
C ASP A 46 0.19 9.93 7.10
N GLY A 47 -0.01 8.70 7.57
CA GLY A 47 -1.34 8.13 7.80
C GLY A 47 -1.95 7.48 6.56
N GLY A 48 -1.18 7.28 5.50
CA GLY A 48 -1.61 6.57 4.30
C GLY A 48 -0.72 5.39 3.94
N GLY A 49 -1.01 4.81 2.78
CA GLY A 49 -0.24 3.72 2.23
C GLY A 49 -0.75 3.24 0.88
N ASN A 50 -0.09 2.21 0.36
CA ASN A 50 -0.55 1.48 -0.81
C ASN A 50 -0.55 -0.03 -0.57
N MET A 51 -1.36 -0.71 -1.36
CA MET A 51 -1.45 -2.15 -1.42
C MET A 51 -1.34 -2.61 -2.86
N THR A 52 -0.58 -3.68 -3.08
CA THR A 52 -0.51 -4.38 -4.36
C THR A 52 -0.82 -5.85 -4.13
N LEU A 53 -1.81 -6.37 -4.86
CA LEU A 53 -2.26 -7.76 -4.79
C LEU A 53 -2.12 -8.40 -6.16
N VAL A 54 -1.78 -9.68 -6.19
CA VAL A 54 -1.81 -10.55 -7.37
C VAL A 54 -2.77 -11.69 -7.05
N THR A 55 -3.80 -11.83 -7.88
CA THR A 55 -4.80 -12.88 -7.76
C THR A 55 -4.28 -14.21 -8.30
N SER A 56 -4.85 -15.33 -7.86
CA SER A 56 -4.54 -16.66 -8.40
C SER A 56 -4.94 -16.81 -9.88
N ARG A 57 -5.73 -15.87 -10.41
CA ARG A 57 -6.08 -15.76 -11.84
C ARG A 57 -5.09 -14.91 -12.64
N GLY A 58 -4.08 -14.33 -12.00
CA GLY A 58 -3.03 -13.53 -12.65
C GLY A 58 -3.30 -12.04 -12.74
N ALA A 59 -4.48 -11.56 -12.33
CA ALA A 59 -4.78 -10.13 -12.30
C ALA A 59 -4.02 -9.41 -11.17
N THR A 60 -3.50 -8.22 -11.47
CA THR A 60 -2.84 -7.34 -10.50
C THR A 60 -3.77 -6.22 -10.05
N CYS A 61 -4.02 -6.13 -8.76
CA CYS A 61 -4.85 -5.10 -8.14
C CYS A 61 -3.99 -4.14 -7.32
N LYS A 62 -4.16 -2.84 -7.54
CA LYS A 62 -3.45 -1.79 -6.80
C LYS A 62 -4.44 -0.85 -6.14
N GLY A 63 -4.13 -0.40 -4.93
CA GLY A 63 -4.96 0.54 -4.20
C GLY A 63 -4.14 1.39 -3.25
N ASN A 64 -4.52 2.66 -3.11
CA ASN A 64 -4.06 3.50 -2.02
C ASN A 64 -5.07 3.42 -0.88
N PHE A 65 -4.60 3.58 0.35
CA PHE A 65 -5.46 3.66 1.52
C PHE A 65 -5.07 4.84 2.41
N VAL A 66 -6.02 5.26 3.23
CA VAL A 66 -5.82 6.21 4.33
C VAL A 66 -6.35 5.62 5.63
N TYR A 67 -5.72 5.97 6.75
CA TYR A 67 -6.26 5.72 8.07
C TYR A 67 -7.34 6.76 8.39
N VAL A 68 -8.58 6.31 8.58
CA VAL A 68 -9.72 7.15 9.01
C VAL A 68 -9.87 7.18 10.53
N SER A 69 -9.23 6.24 11.22
CA SER A 69 -9.08 6.23 12.68
C SER A 69 -7.68 5.73 13.06
N ARG A 70 -7.37 5.63 14.35
CA ARG A 70 -6.11 5.02 14.82
C ARG A 70 -5.91 3.57 14.36
N ARG A 71 -6.97 2.86 14.00
CA ARG A 71 -6.92 1.44 13.62
C ARG A 71 -7.63 1.15 12.32
N ASP A 72 -8.59 1.97 11.92
CA ASP A 72 -9.41 1.75 10.75
C ASP A 72 -8.81 2.47 9.56
N GLY A 73 -8.71 1.77 8.44
CA GLY A 73 -8.32 2.34 7.16
C GLY A 73 -9.23 1.88 6.04
N GLU A 74 -9.27 2.68 4.99
CA GLU A 74 -10.10 2.45 3.81
C GLU A 74 -9.37 2.85 2.53
N GLY A 75 -9.77 2.24 1.43
CA GLY A 75 -9.20 2.50 0.12
C GLY A 75 -10.03 1.87 -1.00
N VAL A 76 -9.52 1.99 -2.22
CA VAL A 76 -10.14 1.42 -3.41
C VAL A 76 -9.08 0.62 -4.17
N PHE A 77 -9.41 -0.61 -4.55
CA PHE A 77 -8.60 -1.38 -5.48
C PHE A 77 -9.03 -1.10 -6.93
N SER A 78 -8.05 -1.06 -7.82
CA SER A 78 -8.21 -1.10 -9.26
C SER A 78 -7.33 -2.20 -9.82
N CYS A 79 -7.93 -3.14 -10.56
CA CYS A 79 -7.24 -4.28 -11.15
C CYS A 79 -7.06 -4.11 -12.65
N ASP A 80 -6.00 -4.72 -13.20
CA ASP A 80 -5.73 -4.74 -14.64
C ASP A 80 -6.76 -5.55 -15.45
N ASP A 81 -7.55 -6.41 -14.78
CA ASP A 81 -8.71 -7.12 -15.34
C ASP A 81 -9.99 -6.27 -15.39
N GLY A 82 -9.92 -5.00 -14.99
CA GLY A 82 -11.03 -4.05 -15.00
C GLY A 82 -11.91 -4.08 -13.75
N ARG A 83 -11.71 -5.03 -12.83
CA ARG A 83 -12.43 -5.00 -11.54
C ARG A 83 -11.94 -3.84 -10.68
N THR A 84 -12.87 -3.24 -9.96
CA THR A 84 -12.59 -2.21 -8.95
C THR A 84 -13.55 -2.36 -7.79
N GLY A 85 -13.17 -1.84 -6.63
CA GLY A 85 -14.10 -1.69 -5.53
C GLY A 85 -13.45 -1.28 -4.21
N PRO A 86 -14.27 -0.88 -3.24
CA PRO A 86 -13.80 -0.38 -1.96
C PRO A 86 -13.33 -1.52 -1.05
N PHE A 87 -12.41 -1.19 -0.16
CA PHE A 87 -12.02 -2.06 0.95
C PHE A 87 -11.85 -1.26 2.23
N THR A 88 -12.02 -1.95 3.36
CA THR A 88 -11.71 -1.44 4.69
C THR A 88 -10.89 -2.47 5.46
N PHE A 89 -10.09 -2.00 6.42
CA PHE A 89 -9.33 -2.88 7.30
C PHE A 89 -9.20 -2.31 8.70
N VAL A 90 -8.93 -3.21 9.64
CA VAL A 90 -8.56 -2.89 11.02
C VAL A 90 -7.11 -3.35 11.23
N SER A 91 -6.26 -2.42 11.67
CA SER A 91 -4.85 -2.61 11.94
C SER A 91 -4.55 -2.62 13.44
N THR A 92 -3.67 -3.52 13.86
CA THR A 92 -3.02 -3.47 15.18
C THR A 92 -1.54 -3.07 15.06
N GLY A 93 -1.18 -2.35 14.00
CA GLY A 93 0.20 -1.92 13.69
C GLY A 93 0.88 -2.87 12.70
N THR A 94 1.39 -4.00 13.18
CA THR A 94 2.19 -4.95 12.36
C THR A 94 1.38 -6.11 11.77
N ARG A 95 0.06 -6.10 11.98
CA ARG A 95 -0.89 -7.05 11.41
C ARG A 95 -2.30 -6.45 11.35
N GLY A 96 -3.17 -7.06 10.59
CA GLY A 96 -4.57 -6.68 10.54
C GLY A 96 -5.43 -7.56 9.65
N THR A 97 -6.72 -7.25 9.62
CA THR A 97 -7.73 -7.95 8.82
C THR A 97 -8.57 -6.93 8.09
N GLY A 98 -8.93 -7.22 6.86
CA GLY A 98 -9.80 -6.38 6.07
C GLY A 98 -10.78 -7.17 5.22
N LYS A 99 -11.68 -6.41 4.63
CA LYS A 99 -12.74 -6.88 3.76
C LYS A 99 -12.96 -5.87 2.65
N GLY A 100 -13.49 -6.31 1.53
CA GLY A 100 -13.86 -5.40 0.46
C GLY A 100 -14.80 -6.04 -0.53
N ASP A 101 -15.06 -5.30 -1.59
CA ASP A 101 -15.77 -5.74 -2.78
C ASP A 101 -14.87 -5.51 -3.99
N LEU A 102 -14.82 -6.46 -4.90
CA LEU A 102 -14.06 -6.36 -6.13
C LEU A 102 -14.91 -6.85 -7.30
N GLY A 103 -15.46 -5.91 -8.08
CA GLY A 103 -16.35 -6.23 -9.18
C GLY A 103 -17.66 -6.93 -8.75
N GLY A 104 -18.18 -6.62 -7.56
CA GLY A 104 -19.37 -7.25 -6.98
C GLY A 104 -19.09 -8.54 -6.21
N GLU A 105 -17.84 -9.02 -6.20
CA GLU A 105 -17.40 -10.16 -5.42
C GLU A 105 -16.75 -9.70 -4.12
N ARG A 106 -17.35 -10.09 -2.99
CA ARG A 106 -16.79 -9.75 -1.69
C ARG A 106 -15.51 -10.54 -1.43
N PHE A 107 -14.53 -9.94 -0.76
CA PHE A 107 -13.31 -10.63 -0.37
C PHE A 107 -12.90 -10.30 1.07
N ILE A 108 -12.06 -11.15 1.65
CA ILE A 108 -11.41 -10.93 2.95
C ILE A 108 -9.90 -11.04 2.81
N PHE A 109 -9.16 -10.32 3.63
CA PHE A 109 -7.70 -10.38 3.65
C PHE A 109 -7.12 -10.17 5.03
N THR A 110 -5.87 -10.57 5.17
CA THR A 110 -5.03 -10.27 6.31
C THR A 110 -3.69 -9.73 5.83
N PHE A 111 -3.02 -8.96 6.67
CA PHE A 111 -1.65 -8.52 6.42
C PHE A 111 -0.77 -8.71 7.65
N GLY A 112 0.55 -8.78 7.44
CA GLY A 112 1.54 -8.92 8.51
C GLY A 112 1.87 -10.37 8.88
N LYS A 113 2.53 -10.55 10.04
CA LYS A 113 2.83 -11.89 10.59
C LYS A 113 1.53 -12.58 10.99
N GLN A 114 1.30 -13.75 10.38
CA GLN A 114 0.31 -14.74 10.79
C GLN A 114 0.93 -15.69 11.82
#